data_AF-A0A9X0EEQ2-F1
#
_entry.id   AF-A0A9X0EEQ2-F1
#
_cell.length_a   1.000
_cell.length_b   1.000
_cell.length_c   1.000
_cell.angle_alpha   90.00
_cell.angle_beta   90.00
_cell.angle_gamma   90.00
#
_symmetry.space_group_name_H-M   'P 1'
#
loop_
_entity.id
_entity.type
_entity.pdbx_description
1 polymer ?
#
loop_
_entity_poly.entity_id
_entity_poly.type
_entity_poly.pdbx_seq_one_letter_code
_entity_poly.pdbx_strand_id
1 'polypeptide(L)'
;MRTDWQQIREMMNTVIDSCEQIETAGFSEDHRCATVQIKGVDYSVQEFLISAWTLPENIRYQIIRERHEAGNDLPYIPEAARILVSMAQACAELVGAADTAPAKKAIEGMTHWYRANAVPHVTTAIRLANKEPDA
;
A
#
# COMPACT_ATOMS: atom_id res chain seq x y z
N MET A 1 3.88 10.87 17.59
CA MET A 1 4.01 9.45 17.15
C MET A 1 5.10 9.36 16.10
N ARG A 2 5.92 8.30 16.13
CA ARG A 2 6.91 8.01 15.09
C ARG A 2 6.38 6.86 14.24
N THR A 3 6.17 7.09 12.95
CA THR A 3 5.81 6.03 12.01
C THR A 3 7.07 5.28 11.61
N ASP A 4 7.03 3.94 11.66
CA ASP A 4 8.05 3.11 11.01
C ASP A 4 7.78 3.05 9.50
N TRP A 5 8.33 4.02 8.79
CA TRP A 5 8.21 4.09 7.33
C TRP A 5 8.93 2.95 6.62
N GLN A 6 9.91 2.30 7.26
CA GLN A 6 10.63 1.20 6.64
C GLN A 6 9.74 -0.05 6.59
N GLN A 7 9.04 -0.35 7.69
CA GLN A 7 8.09 -1.45 7.74
C GLN A 7 6.97 -1.30 6.69
N ILE A 8 6.40 -0.10 6.53
CA ILE A 8 5.37 0.15 5.52
C ILE A 8 5.90 -0.09 4.09
N ARG A 9 7.12 0.39 3.78
CA ARG A 9 7.73 0.15 2.47
C ARG A 9 8.00 -1.34 2.23
N GLU A 10 8.49 -2.04 3.24
CA GLU A 10 8.73 -3.48 3.16
C GLU A 10 7.45 -4.23 2.83
N MET A 11 6.37 -4.02 3.59
CA MET A 11 5.07 -4.65 3.33
C MET A 11 4.56 -4.39 1.91
N MET A 12 4.63 -3.14 1.44
CA MET A 12 4.15 -2.75 0.11
C MET A 12 5.03 -3.31 -1.02
N ASN A 13 6.36 -3.24 -0.87
CA ASN A 13 7.27 -3.78 -1.86
C ASN A 13 7.15 -5.31 -1.95
N THR A 14 7.04 -6.00 -0.82
CA THR A 14 6.87 -7.47 -0.82
C THR A 14 5.64 -7.89 -1.63
N VAL A 15 4.49 -7.20 -1.50
CA VAL A 15 3.30 -7.55 -2.29
C VAL A 15 3.45 -7.15 -3.76
N ILE A 16 4.09 -6.02 -4.07
CA ILE A 16 4.40 -5.61 -5.45
C ILE A 16 5.30 -6.66 -6.12
N ASP A 17 6.44 -6.99 -5.51
CA ASP A 17 7.39 -7.98 -6.02
C ASP A 17 6.73 -9.36 -6.21
N SER A 18 5.82 -9.73 -5.30
CA SER A 18 5.06 -10.99 -5.41
C SER A 18 4.10 -10.98 -6.60
N CYS A 19 3.36 -9.87 -6.79
CA CYS A 19 2.46 -9.71 -7.94
C CYS A 19 3.24 -9.72 -9.26
N GLU A 20 4.38 -9.03 -9.34
CA GLU A 20 5.26 -9.03 -10.51
C GLU A 20 5.77 -10.44 -10.85
N GLN A 21 6.15 -11.23 -9.84
CA GLN A 21 6.58 -12.62 -10.03
C GLN A 21 5.44 -13.52 -10.51
N ILE A 22 4.23 -13.37 -9.96
CA ILE A 22 3.04 -14.12 -10.40
C ILE A 22 2.69 -13.76 -11.85
N GLU A 23 2.72 -12.47 -12.20
CA GLU A 23 2.49 -12.01 -13.58
C GLU A 23 3.55 -12.55 -14.54
N THR A 24 4.83 -12.46 -14.18
CA THR A 24 5.97 -12.99 -14.96
C THR A 24 5.88 -14.50 -15.18
N ALA A 25 5.31 -15.25 -14.22
CA ALA A 25 5.04 -16.67 -14.36
C ALA A 25 3.93 -17.01 -15.39
N GLY A 26 3.28 -16.00 -15.97
CA GLY A 26 2.22 -16.16 -16.96
C GLY A 26 0.88 -16.48 -16.33
N PHE A 27 0.61 -16.01 -15.11
CA PHE A 27 -0.68 -16.22 -14.47
C PHE A 27 -1.83 -15.76 -15.37
N SER A 28 -2.89 -16.56 -15.39
CA SER A 28 -4.13 -16.32 -16.11
C SER A 28 -5.28 -16.99 -15.35
N GLU A 29 -6.52 -16.63 -15.66
CA GLU A 29 -7.68 -17.20 -14.94
C GLU A 29 -7.79 -18.72 -15.06
N ASP A 30 -7.30 -19.29 -16.17
CA ASP A 30 -7.31 -20.74 -16.42
C ASP A 30 -6.42 -21.51 -15.42
N HIS A 31 -5.43 -20.83 -14.83
CA HIS A 31 -4.53 -21.43 -13.85
C HIS A 31 -5.12 -21.54 -12.44
N ARG A 32 -6.30 -20.96 -12.17
CA ARG A 32 -6.90 -20.93 -10.81
C ARG A 32 -7.07 -22.31 -10.17
N CYS A 33 -7.37 -23.33 -10.98
CA CYS A 33 -7.57 -24.70 -10.52
C CYS A 33 -6.27 -25.53 -10.47
N ALA A 34 -5.13 -25.00 -10.93
CA ALA A 34 -3.86 -25.70 -10.83
C ALA A 34 -3.47 -25.88 -9.36
N THR A 35 -2.93 -27.04 -9.00
CA THR A 35 -2.63 -27.39 -7.61
C THR A 35 -1.15 -27.65 -7.37
N VAL A 36 -0.71 -27.38 -6.15
CA VAL A 36 0.59 -27.79 -5.62
C VAL A 36 0.39 -28.47 -4.27
N GLN A 37 1.17 -29.52 -4.02
CA GLN A 37 1.10 -30.24 -2.76
C GLN A 37 2.04 -29.61 -1.72
N ILE A 38 1.50 -29.21 -0.57
CA ILE A 38 2.26 -28.70 0.58
C ILE A 38 1.92 -29.54 1.81
N LYS A 39 2.94 -30.18 2.40
CA LYS A 39 2.77 -31.05 3.59
C LYS A 39 1.67 -32.11 3.42
N GLY A 40 1.53 -32.66 2.21
CA GLY A 40 0.54 -33.70 1.89
C GLY A 40 -0.88 -33.20 1.65
N VAL A 41 -1.10 -31.89 1.59
CA VAL A 41 -2.38 -31.27 1.24
C VAL A 41 -2.24 -30.56 -0.10
N ASP A 42 -3.17 -30.79 -1.03
CA ASP A 42 -3.20 -30.09 -2.30
C ASP A 42 -3.86 -28.73 -2.11
N TYR A 43 -3.17 -27.68 -2.56
CA TYR A 43 -3.67 -26.31 -2.57
C TYR A 43 -3.72 -25.79 -3.99
N SER A 44 -4.85 -25.22 -4.37
CA SER A 44 -5.05 -24.54 -5.63
C SER A 44 -4.40 -23.16 -5.65
N VAL A 45 -4.03 -22.70 -6.84
CA VAL A 45 -3.59 -21.30 -7.07
C VAL A 45 -4.64 -20.33 -6.53
N GLN A 46 -5.92 -20.61 -6.74
CA GLN A 46 -7.00 -19.76 -6.23
C GLN A 46 -6.98 -19.61 -4.71
N GLU A 47 -6.67 -20.67 -3.95
CA GLU A 47 -6.57 -20.60 -2.48
C GLU A 47 -5.40 -19.72 -2.01
N PHE A 48 -4.26 -19.76 -2.71
CA PHE A 48 -3.15 -18.85 -2.44
C PHE A 48 -3.54 -17.40 -2.72
N LEU A 49 -4.22 -17.15 -3.84
CA LEU A 49 -4.69 -15.81 -4.20
C LEU A 49 -5.71 -15.29 -3.17
N ILE A 50 -6.69 -16.11 -2.77
CA ILE A 50 -7.63 -15.80 -1.69
C ILE A 50 -6.90 -15.40 -0.41
N SER A 51 -5.90 -16.19 -0.02
CA SER A 51 -5.10 -15.90 1.15
C SER A 51 -4.34 -14.58 1.01
N ALA A 52 -3.80 -14.29 -0.18
CA ALA A 52 -3.01 -13.09 -0.44
C ALA A 52 -3.80 -11.79 -0.24
N TRP A 53 -5.12 -11.75 -0.56
CA TRP A 53 -5.94 -10.57 -0.29
C TRP A 53 -6.67 -10.59 1.06
N THR A 54 -6.91 -11.75 1.66
CA THR A 54 -7.58 -11.84 2.98
C THR A 54 -6.63 -11.67 4.16
N LEU A 55 -5.37 -12.13 4.07
CA LEU A 55 -4.38 -11.99 5.15
C LEU A 55 -4.12 -10.51 5.52
N PRO A 56 -3.90 -9.57 4.57
CA PRO A 56 -3.71 -8.16 4.91
C PRO A 56 -4.92 -7.54 5.61
N GLU A 57 -6.14 -7.95 5.24
CA GLU A 57 -7.36 -7.51 5.92
C GLU A 57 -7.39 -7.98 7.39
N ASN A 58 -7.08 -9.25 7.64
CA ASN A 58 -7.01 -9.80 9.00
C ASN A 58 -5.96 -9.08 9.85
N ILE A 59 -4.76 -8.84 9.28
CA ILE A 59 -3.69 -8.09 9.94
C ILE A 59 -4.13 -6.65 10.25
N ARG A 60 -4.86 -5.99 9.34
CA ARG A 60 -5.41 -4.65 9.61
C ARG A 60 -6.33 -4.65 10.84
N TYR A 61 -7.24 -5.61 10.97
CA TYR A 61 -8.10 -5.70 12.16
C TYR A 61 -7.30 -5.99 13.42
N GLN A 62 -6.27 -6.85 13.34
CA GLN A 62 -5.37 -7.11 14.45
C GLN A 62 -4.63 -5.83 14.89
N ILE A 63 -4.08 -5.05 13.96
CA ILE A 63 -3.43 -3.77 14.26
C ILE A 63 -4.39 -2.82 14.98
N ILE A 64 -5.64 -2.70 14.51
CA ILE A 64 -6.65 -1.84 15.16
C ILE A 64 -6.91 -2.30 16.60
N ARG A 65 -7.10 -3.60 16.81
CA ARG A 65 -7.33 -4.18 18.13
C ARG A 65 -6.15 -3.96 19.07
N GLU A 66 -4.93 -4.27 18.63
CA GLU A 66 -3.72 -4.11 19.46
C GLU A 66 -3.46 -2.64 19.82
N ARG A 67 -3.79 -1.71 18.91
CA ARG A 67 -3.76 -0.27 19.22
C ARG A 67 -4.75 0.12 20.32
N HIS A 68 -5.97 -0.42 20.26
CA HIS A 68 -6.99 -0.20 21.28
C HIS A 68 -6.53 -0.74 22.64
N GLU A 69 -6.03 -1.98 22.67
CA GLU A 69 -5.49 -2.62 23.87
C GLU A 69 -4.32 -1.81 24.47
N ALA A 70 -3.51 -1.17 23.63
CA ALA A 70 -2.43 -0.27 24.05
C ALA A 70 -2.88 1.16 24.42
N GLY A 71 -4.19 1.47 24.38
CA GLY A 71 -4.72 2.80 24.63
C GLY A 71 -4.31 3.86 23.59
N ASN A 72 -3.93 3.42 22.40
CA ASN A 72 -3.44 4.26 21.29
C ASN A 72 -4.40 4.21 20.09
N ASP A 73 -5.69 4.28 20.40
CA ASP A 73 -6.75 4.42 19.43
C ASP A 73 -6.53 5.65 18.54
N LEU A 74 -6.91 5.51 17.27
CA LEU A 74 -7.02 6.65 16.37
C LEU A 74 -8.48 7.08 16.30
N PRO A 75 -8.89 8.15 17.01
CA PRO A 75 -10.25 8.65 16.90
C PRO A 75 -10.54 9.23 15.51
N TYR A 76 -9.50 9.58 14.74
CA TYR A 76 -9.60 9.98 13.35
C TYR A 76 -8.48 9.34 12.52
N ILE A 77 -8.75 9.09 11.24
CA ILE A 77 -7.73 8.57 10.31
C ILE A 77 -6.72 9.68 9.98
N PRO A 78 -5.42 9.54 10.29
CA PRO A 78 -4.41 10.53 10.01
C PRO A 78 -4.26 10.82 8.51
N GLU A 79 -3.88 12.05 8.17
CA GLU A 79 -3.74 12.54 6.79
C GLU A 79 -2.78 11.67 5.99
N ALA A 80 -1.67 11.25 6.59
CA ALA A 80 -0.69 10.38 5.94
C ALA A 80 -1.28 9.01 5.55
N ALA A 81 -2.16 8.44 6.38
CA ALA A 81 -2.84 7.18 6.07
C ALA A 81 -3.85 7.37 4.92
N ARG A 82 -4.58 8.49 4.91
CA ARG A 82 -5.49 8.84 3.79
C ARG A 82 -4.73 8.97 2.47
N ILE A 83 -3.61 9.68 2.47
CA ILE A 83 -2.74 9.84 1.29
C ILE A 83 -2.27 8.48 0.77
N LEU A 84 -1.79 7.60 1.64
CA LEU A 84 -1.32 6.26 1.24
C LEU A 84 -2.44 5.42 0.64
N VAL A 85 -3.63 5.41 1.24
CA VAL A 85 -4.77 4.63 0.73
C VAL A 85 -5.21 5.15 -0.64
N SER A 86 -5.35 6.46 -0.82
CA SER A 86 -5.69 7.04 -2.13
C SER A 86 -4.65 6.73 -3.19
N MET A 87 -3.36 6.76 -2.84
CA MET A 87 -2.28 6.38 -3.77
C MET A 87 -2.34 4.89 -4.12
N ALA A 88 -2.52 4.01 -3.12
CA ALA A 88 -2.62 2.58 -3.35
C ALA A 88 -3.82 2.22 -4.25
N GLN A 89 -4.96 2.89 -4.07
CA GLN A 89 -6.13 2.74 -4.95
C GLN A 89 -5.81 3.17 -6.38
N ALA A 90 -5.16 4.31 -6.58
CA ALA A 90 -4.74 4.76 -7.92
C ALA A 90 -3.74 3.80 -8.57
N CYS A 91 -2.80 3.23 -7.79
CA CYS A 91 -1.88 2.20 -8.27
C CYS A 91 -2.59 0.89 -8.65
N ALA A 92 -3.64 0.50 -7.92
CA ALA A 92 -4.39 -0.72 -8.21
C ALA A 92 -5.05 -0.67 -9.60
N GLU A 93 -5.52 0.50 -10.03
CA GLU A 93 -6.07 0.70 -11.39
C GLU A 93 -5.03 0.57 -12.51
N LEU A 94 -3.73 0.55 -12.18
CA LEU A 94 -2.65 0.35 -13.17
C LEU A 94 -2.29 -1.13 -13.37
N VAL A 95 -2.75 -2.03 -12.50
CA VAL A 95 -2.49 -3.47 -12.63
C VAL A 95 -3.10 -3.98 -13.94
N GLY A 96 -2.29 -4.59 -14.80
CA GLY A 96 -2.71 -5.05 -16.13
C GLY A 96 -2.94 -3.94 -17.18
N ALA A 97 -2.60 -2.68 -16.88
CA ALA A 97 -2.88 -1.53 -17.77
C ALA A 97 -1.65 -1.04 -18.57
N ALA A 98 -0.53 -1.76 -18.55
CA ALA A 98 0.75 -1.32 -19.10
C ALA A 98 0.66 -0.90 -20.58
N ASP A 99 -0.05 -1.67 -21.42
CA ASP A 99 -0.16 -1.42 -22.86
C ASP A 99 -0.94 -0.15 -23.20
N THR A 100 -1.92 0.21 -22.37
CA THR A 100 -2.75 1.40 -22.58
C THR A 100 -2.20 2.64 -21.88
N ALA A 101 -1.32 2.46 -20.89
CA ALA A 101 -0.66 3.49 -20.09
C ALA A 101 -1.62 4.64 -19.70
N PRO A 102 -2.76 4.34 -19.03
CA PRO A 102 -3.82 5.31 -18.79
C PRO A 102 -3.31 6.45 -17.91
N ALA A 103 -3.82 7.66 -18.16
CA ALA A 103 -3.54 8.86 -17.36
C ALA A 103 -2.03 9.21 -17.18
N LYS A 104 -1.13 8.73 -18.05
CA LYS A 104 0.33 8.91 -17.94
C LYS A 104 0.77 10.33 -17.54
N LYS A 105 0.30 11.35 -18.27
CA LYS A 105 0.62 12.76 -17.99
C LYS A 105 0.13 13.22 -16.60
N ALA A 106 -1.04 12.76 -16.18
CA ALA A 106 -1.58 13.08 -14.86
C ALA A 106 -0.78 12.41 -13.73
N ILE A 107 -0.33 11.16 -13.94
CA ILE A 107 0.53 10.43 -12.99
C ILE A 107 1.89 11.11 -12.85
N GLU A 108 2.51 11.49 -13.97
CA GLU A 108 3.76 12.28 -13.99
C GLU A 108 3.57 13.61 -13.26
N GLY A 109 2.47 14.33 -13.55
CA GLY A 109 2.11 15.58 -12.90
C GLY A 109 1.90 15.43 -11.39
N MET A 110 1.19 14.40 -10.95
CA MET A 110 0.98 14.09 -9.53
C MET A 110 2.31 13.81 -8.82
N THR A 111 3.18 13.01 -9.42
CA THR A 111 4.50 12.66 -8.86
C THR A 111 5.38 13.90 -8.73
N HIS A 112 5.40 14.74 -9.77
CA HIS A 112 6.09 16.02 -9.74
C HIS A 112 5.51 16.95 -8.66
N TRP A 113 4.18 17.03 -8.53
CA TRP A 113 3.52 17.84 -7.53
C TRP A 113 3.95 17.47 -6.10
N TYR A 114 4.02 16.17 -5.76
CA TYR A 114 4.52 15.76 -4.44
C TYR A 114 5.94 16.24 -4.16
N ARG A 115 6.84 16.06 -5.14
CA ARG A 115 8.28 16.33 -5.00
C ARG A 115 8.60 17.83 -5.01
N ALA A 116 7.99 18.59 -5.91
CA ALA A 116 8.32 19.99 -6.15
C ALA A 116 7.40 20.96 -5.39
N ASN A 117 6.17 20.55 -5.07
CA ASN A 117 5.19 21.44 -4.45
C ASN A 117 4.83 20.98 -3.02
N ALA A 118 4.22 19.82 -2.85
CA ALA A 118 3.65 19.43 -1.54
C ALA A 118 4.71 19.36 -0.43
N VAL A 119 5.72 18.49 -0.57
CA VAL A 119 6.69 18.24 0.50
C VAL A 119 7.51 19.49 0.85
N PRO A 120 8.10 20.25 -0.12
CA PRO A 120 8.89 21.43 0.22
C PRO A 120 8.09 22.52 0.94
N HIS A 121 6.88 22.82 0.46
CA HIS A 121 6.06 23.90 1.02
C HIS A 121 5.48 23.53 2.38
N VAL A 122 4.97 22.30 2.55
CA VAL A 122 4.48 21.81 3.85
C VAL A 122 5.61 21.81 4.88
N THR A 123 6.80 21.30 4.52
CA THR A 123 7.96 21.28 5.42
C THR A 123 8.39 22.69 5.80
N THR A 124 8.34 23.64 4.85
CA THR A 124 8.68 25.04 5.10
C THR A 124 7.66 25.69 6.04
N ALA A 125 6.37 25.50 5.81
CA ALA A 125 5.31 26.01 6.68
C ALA A 125 5.45 25.49 8.12
N ILE A 126 5.68 24.18 8.29
CA ILE A 126 5.93 23.58 9.61
C ILE A 126 7.18 24.20 10.26
N ARG A 127 8.26 24.37 9.50
CA ARG A 127 9.51 24.97 10.02
C ARG A 127 9.30 26.41 10.47
N LEU A 128 8.49 27.20 9.75
CA LEU A 128 8.17 28.58 10.12
C LEU A 128 7.30 28.62 11.38
N ALA A 129 6.24 27.82 11.45
CA ALA A 129 5.37 27.73 12.63
C ALA A 129 6.14 27.34 13.90
N ASN A 130 7.11 26.42 13.79
CA ASN A 130 7.94 26.04 14.93
C ASN A 130 8.97 27.10 15.35
N LYS A 131 9.24 28.11 14.51
CA LYS A 131 10.16 29.23 14.78
C LYS A 131 9.47 30.44 15.42
N GLU A 132 8.14 30.49 15.42
CA GLU A 132 7.35 31.57 16.04
C GLU A 132 6.71 31.12 17.37
N PRO A 133 7.46 30.71 18.42
CA PRO A 133 6.84 30.37 19.70
C PRO A 133 6.47 31.60 20.56
N ASP A 134 6.92 32.83 20.23
CA ASP A 134 6.65 34.05 21.00
C ASP A 134 6.40 35.29 20.10
N ALA A 135 5.22 35.38 19.49
CA ALA A 135 4.68 36.63 18.92
C ALA A 135 3.23 36.84 19.36
#